data_AF-A0A0C9VB79-F1
#
_entry.id   AF-A0A0C9VB79-F1
#
_cell.length_a   1.000
_cell.length_b   1.000
_cell.length_c   1.000
_cell.angle_alpha   90.00
_cell.angle_beta   90.00
_cell.angle_gamma   90.00
#
_symmetry.space_group_name_H-M   'P 1'
#
loop_
_entity.id
_entity.type
_entity.pdbx_description
1 polymer ?
#
loop_
_entity_poly.entity_id
_entity_poly.type
_entity_poly.pdbx_seq_one_letter_code
_entity_poly.pdbx_strand_id
1 'polypeptide(L)'
;MALAVTSAVQAAVLKKRSITCPDGSLASNAVCCKFFALATDLQTNLFDGGKCDEEAREVLRLTFHDAAGFSPALAVQGLPAGGGADGSSKLIP
;
A
#
# COMPACT_ATOMS: atom_id res chain seq x y z
N MET A 1 -7.54 7.53 -39.37
CA MET A 1 -8.62 7.33 -38.37
C MET A 1 -8.80 5.84 -38.14
N ALA A 2 -8.02 5.22 -37.25
CA ALA A 2 -8.23 3.83 -36.78
C ALA A 2 -7.23 3.47 -35.66
N LEU A 3 -7.36 4.08 -34.48
CA LEU A 3 -6.72 3.59 -33.25
C LEU A 3 -7.71 3.76 -32.09
N ALA A 4 -8.83 3.03 -32.14
CA ALA A 4 -9.83 3.06 -31.07
C ALA A 4 -10.29 1.65 -30.62
N VAL A 5 -9.73 0.57 -31.17
CA VAL A 5 -10.24 -0.79 -30.94
C VAL A 5 -9.46 -1.55 -29.83
N THR A 6 -8.30 -1.06 -29.39
CA THR A 6 -7.46 -1.78 -28.41
C THR A 6 -7.73 -1.45 -26.94
N SER A 7 -8.40 -0.34 -26.62
CA SER A 7 -8.64 0.09 -25.22
C SER A 7 -9.81 -0.62 -24.53
N ALA A 8 -10.84 -1.05 -25.28
CA ALA A 8 -12.03 -1.68 -24.70
C ALA A 8 -11.77 -3.09 -24.15
N VAL A 9 -10.80 -3.82 -24.71
CA VAL A 9 -10.52 -5.21 -24.34
C VAL A 9 -9.84 -5.32 -22.97
N GLN A 10 -8.99 -4.36 -22.60
CA GLN A 10 -8.31 -4.35 -21.30
C GLN A 10 -9.25 -4.01 -20.14
N ALA A 11 -10.17 -3.06 -20.32
CA ALA A 11 -11.16 -2.71 -19.29
C ALA A 11 -12.10 -3.89 -18.95
N ALA A 12 -12.48 -4.69 -19.95
CA ALA A 12 -13.36 -5.85 -19.75
C ALA A 12 -12.67 -7.02 -19.02
N VAL A 13 -11.36 -7.22 -19.24
CA VAL A 13 -10.59 -8.28 -18.57
C VAL A 13 -10.34 -7.94 -17.10
N LEU A 14 -10.08 -6.68 -16.77
CA LEU A 14 -9.91 -6.21 -15.39
C LEU A 14 -11.20 -6.37 -14.57
N LYS A 15 -12.36 -6.05 -15.16
CA LYS A 15 -13.67 -6.25 -14.51
C LYS A 15 -13.97 -7.71 -14.15
N LYS A 16 -13.44 -8.68 -14.91
CA LYS A 16 -13.73 -10.11 -14.73
C LYS A 16 -13.05 -10.73 -13.51
N ARG A 17 -12.05 -10.05 -12.94
CA ARG A 17 -11.28 -10.50 -11.75
C ARG A 17 -11.43 -9.56 -10.55
N SER A 18 -12.26 -8.54 -10.66
CA SER A 18 -12.51 -7.58 -9.58
C SER A 18 -13.79 -7.91 -8.84
N ILE A 19 -13.81 -7.61 -7.55
CA ILE A 19 -15.00 -7.56 -6.71
C ILE A 19 -15.42 -6.10 -6.54
N THR A 20 -16.73 -5.86 -6.50
CA THR A 20 -17.30 -4.53 -6.21
C THR A 20 -17.39 -4.35 -4.71
N CYS A 21 -16.77 -3.30 -4.19
CA CYS A 21 -16.82 -2.90 -2.79
C CYS A 21 -18.14 -2.17 -2.45
N PRO A 22 -18.53 -2.05 -1.17
CA PRO A 22 -19.78 -1.39 -0.77
C PRO A 22 -19.89 0.08 -1.21
N ASP A 23 -18.77 0.76 -1.39
CA ASP A 23 -18.64 2.13 -1.90
C ASP A 23 -18.69 2.23 -3.44
N GLY A 24 -18.79 1.10 -4.14
CA GLY A 24 -18.80 1.02 -5.60
C GLY A 24 -17.40 0.89 -6.24
N SER A 25 -16.33 0.96 -5.45
CA SER A 25 -14.96 0.79 -5.93
C SER A 25 -14.70 -0.65 -6.40
N LEU A 26 -13.79 -0.84 -7.35
CA LEU A 26 -13.38 -2.16 -7.81
C LEU A 26 -12.06 -2.58 -7.13
N ALA A 27 -12.07 -3.71 -6.45
CA ALA A 27 -10.89 -4.29 -5.81
C ALA A 27 -10.53 -5.66 -6.42
N SER A 28 -9.27 -6.06 -6.34
CA SER A 28 -8.85 -7.42 -6.74
C SER A 28 -9.18 -8.50 -5.69
N ASN A 29 -9.44 -8.09 -4.44
CA ASN A 29 -9.80 -8.98 -3.33
C ASN A 29 -10.73 -8.25 -2.35
N ALA A 30 -11.68 -8.97 -1.76
CA ALA A 30 -12.59 -8.46 -0.74
C ALA A 30 -11.87 -7.80 0.45
N VAL A 31 -10.71 -8.32 0.85
CA VAL A 31 -9.92 -7.72 1.95
C VAL A 31 -9.41 -6.33 1.63
N CYS A 32 -9.34 -5.95 0.35
CA CYS A 32 -8.84 -4.65 -0.07
C CYS A 32 -9.88 -3.53 0.07
N CYS A 33 -11.18 -3.84 0.18
CA CYS A 33 -12.23 -2.82 0.24
C CYS A 33 -12.05 -1.86 1.43
N LYS A 34 -11.57 -2.35 2.57
CA LYS A 34 -11.30 -1.51 3.75
C LYS A 34 -10.23 -0.44 3.50
N PHE A 35 -9.32 -0.67 2.54
CA PHE A 35 -8.24 0.26 2.26
C PHE A 35 -8.69 1.48 1.46
N PHE A 36 -9.85 1.45 0.80
CA PHE A 36 -10.39 2.67 0.16
C PHE A 36 -10.78 3.70 1.22
N ALA A 37 -11.51 3.30 2.26
CA ALA A 37 -11.85 4.18 3.37
C ALA A 37 -10.59 4.70 4.10
N LEU A 38 -9.60 3.82 4.33
CA LEU A 38 -8.32 4.22 4.92
C LEU A 38 -7.56 5.21 4.02
N ALA A 39 -7.52 4.99 2.71
CA ALA A 39 -6.86 5.89 1.79
C ALA A 39 -7.51 7.28 1.83
N THR A 40 -8.85 7.36 1.82
CA THR A 40 -9.57 8.63 1.98
C THR A 40 -9.20 9.33 3.29
N ASP A 41 -9.23 8.59 4.40
CA ASP A 41 -8.87 9.12 5.73
C ASP A 41 -7.44 9.68 5.76
N LEU A 42 -6.46 8.91 5.27
CA LEU A 42 -5.07 9.35 5.22
C LEU A 42 -4.87 10.57 4.31
N GLN A 43 -5.54 10.62 3.16
CA GLN A 43 -5.45 11.78 2.26
C GLN A 43 -6.02 13.04 2.92
N THR A 44 -7.14 12.93 3.63
CA THR A 44 -7.80 14.07 4.29
C THR A 44 -7.07 14.51 5.56
N ASN A 45 -6.62 13.58 6.39
CA ASN A 45 -6.21 13.86 7.77
C ASN A 45 -4.70 13.74 8.01
N LEU A 46 -3.94 13.14 7.09
CA LEU A 46 -2.48 13.01 7.22
C LEU A 46 -1.73 13.72 6.08
N PHE A 47 -2.17 13.57 4.85
CA PHE A 47 -1.46 14.09 3.67
C PHE A 47 -2.04 15.41 3.17
N ASP A 48 -2.65 16.22 4.04
CA ASP A 48 -2.96 17.61 3.72
C ASP A 48 -3.87 17.81 2.48
N GLY A 49 -4.77 16.85 2.23
CA GLY A 49 -5.60 16.78 1.03
C GLY A 49 -4.91 16.11 -0.17
N GLY A 50 -3.90 15.28 0.07
CA GLY A 50 -3.15 14.53 -0.95
C GLY A 50 -1.93 15.23 -1.51
N LYS A 51 -1.28 16.08 -0.72
CA LYS A 51 -0.03 16.74 -1.09
C LYS A 51 1.16 15.79 -0.96
N CYS A 52 2.22 16.13 -1.69
CA CYS A 52 3.51 15.46 -1.64
C CYS A 52 4.51 16.38 -0.93
N ASP A 53 4.42 16.42 0.38
CA ASP A 53 5.13 17.31 1.29
C ASP A 53 5.78 16.52 2.44
N GLU A 54 5.79 17.07 3.65
CA GLU A 54 6.55 16.52 4.77
C GLU A 54 6.02 15.16 5.20
N GLU A 55 4.71 15.03 5.36
CA GLU A 55 4.06 13.82 5.84
C GLU A 55 4.23 12.68 4.82
N ALA A 56 4.14 13.00 3.52
CA ALA A 56 4.43 12.04 2.46
C ALA A 56 5.89 11.57 2.49
N ARG A 57 6.85 12.49 2.68
CA ARG A 57 8.29 12.15 2.80
C ARG A 57 8.58 11.31 4.04
N GLU A 58 7.97 11.64 5.17
CA GLU A 58 8.21 10.93 6.43
C GLU A 58 7.61 9.52 6.42
N VAL A 59 6.46 9.31 5.76
CA VAL A 59 5.94 7.93 5.56
C VAL A 59 6.87 7.12 4.65
N LEU A 60 7.43 7.70 3.60
CA LEU A 60 8.44 7.01 2.78
C LEU A 60 9.68 6.64 3.61
N ARG A 61 10.20 7.59 4.40
CA ARG A 61 11.32 7.35 5.31
C ARG A 61 11.00 6.24 6.31
N LEU A 62 9.82 6.28 6.91
CA LEU A 62 9.35 5.30 7.87
C LEU A 62 9.33 3.89 7.26
N THR A 63 8.75 3.73 6.05
CA THR A 63 8.67 2.40 5.43
C THR A 63 10.04 1.75 5.24
N PHE A 64 11.07 2.54 4.90
CA PHE A 64 12.44 2.04 4.84
C PHE A 64 12.96 1.64 6.22
N HIS A 65 12.80 2.50 7.23
CA HIS A 65 13.33 2.24 8.57
C HIS A 65 12.64 1.06 9.27
N ASP A 66 11.36 0.81 8.99
CA ASP A 66 10.66 -0.40 9.42
C ASP A 66 11.28 -1.63 8.75
N ALA A 67 11.28 -1.65 7.41
CA ALA A 67 11.72 -2.81 6.64
C ALA A 67 13.21 -3.15 6.79
N ALA A 68 14.06 -2.15 7.01
CA ALA A 68 15.51 -2.32 7.10
C ALA A 68 15.97 -3.06 8.36
N GLY A 69 15.12 -3.14 9.40
CA GLY A 69 15.38 -3.91 10.61
C GLY A 69 15.26 -5.42 10.40
N PHE A 70 15.99 -5.98 9.43
CA PHE A 70 15.99 -7.42 9.12
C PHE A 70 17.39 -7.90 8.71
N SER A 71 17.90 -8.95 9.35
CA SER A 71 19.22 -9.52 9.08
C SER A 71 19.24 -11.04 9.15
N PRO A 72 19.29 -11.74 7.99
CA PRO A 72 19.51 -13.18 7.94
C PRO A 72 20.85 -13.61 8.59
N ALA A 73 21.87 -12.75 8.52
CA ALA A 73 23.17 -13.03 9.12
C ALA A 73 23.10 -13.10 10.65
N LEU A 74 22.30 -12.22 11.29
CA LEU A 74 22.05 -12.27 12.73
C LEU A 74 21.19 -13.48 13.11
N ALA A 75 20.20 -13.83 12.28
CA ALA A 75 19.38 -15.01 12.49
C ALA A 75 20.22 -16.31 12.55
N VAL A 76 21.17 -16.46 11.62
CA VAL A 76 22.10 -17.61 11.59
C VAL A 76 22.99 -17.67 12.83
N GLN A 77 23.27 -16.53 13.45
CA GLN A 77 24.04 -16.44 14.70
C GLN A 77 23.18 -16.67 15.96
N GLY A 78 21.88 -16.88 15.82
CA GLY A 78 20.95 -16.97 16.96
C GLY A 78 20.72 -15.63 17.67
N LEU A 79 21.08 -14.52 17.03
CA LEU A 79 20.90 -13.17 17.55
C LEU A 79 19.57 -12.58 17.08
N PRO A 80 19.05 -11.53 17.75
CA PRO A 80 17.87 -10.80 17.28
C PRO A 80 18.07 -10.30 15.84
N ALA A 81 17.30 -10.87 14.91
CA ALA A 81 17.41 -10.60 13.49
C ALA A 81 16.53 -9.44 13.01
N GLY A 82 15.60 -9.00 13.87
CA GLY A 82 14.50 -8.10 13.50
C GLY A 82 13.47 -8.75 12.56
N GLY A 83 12.30 -8.12 12.41
CA GLY A 83 11.18 -8.66 11.62
C GLY A 83 10.97 -7.99 10.26
N GLY A 84 11.73 -6.94 9.94
CA GLY A 84 11.57 -6.20 8.70
C GLY A 84 10.27 -5.39 8.67
N ALA A 85 9.48 -5.52 7.61
CA ALA A 85 8.24 -4.76 7.43
C ALA A 85 7.10 -5.27 8.33
N ASP A 86 7.30 -5.20 9.65
CA ASP A 86 6.44 -5.75 10.68
C ASP A 86 5.75 -4.67 11.54
N GLY A 87 6.01 -3.38 11.27
CA GLY A 87 5.46 -2.26 12.02
C GLY A 87 6.13 -1.99 13.37
N SER A 88 7.23 -2.68 13.69
CA SER A 88 7.95 -2.51 14.97
C SER A 88 8.48 -1.09 15.17
N SER A 89 8.83 -0.39 14.09
CA SER A 89 9.28 1.02 14.14
C SER A 89 8.24 1.98 14.73
N LYS A 90 6.95 1.64 14.66
CA LYS A 90 5.87 2.41 15.29
C LYS A 90 5.53 1.93 16.69
N LEU A 91 5.77 0.65 16.98
CA LEU A 91 5.45 0.04 18.28
C LEU A 91 6.55 0.26 19.32
N ILE A 92 7.80 0.35 18.87
CA ILE A 92 9.00 0.57 19.69
C ILE A 92 9.73 1.78 19.07
N PRO A 93 9.23 3.01 19.32
CA PRO A 93 9.72 4.22 18.67
C PRO A 93 11.14 4.62 19.11
#